data_AF-A0A2I8AF52-F1
#
_entry.id   AF-A0A2I8AF52-F1
#
_cell.length_a   1.000
_cell.length_b   1.000
_cell.length_c   1.000
_cell.angle_alpha   90.00
_cell.angle_beta   90.00
_cell.angle_gamma   90.00
#
_symmetry.space_group_name_H-M   'P 1'
#
loop_
_entity.id
_entity.type
_entity.pdbx_description
1 polymer ?
#
loop_
_entity_poly.entity_id
_entity_poly.type
_entity_poly.pdbx_seq_one_letter_code
_entity_poly.pdbx_strand_id
1 'polypeptide(L)'
;MFSHKSSPTTPVDSRIRIPQHYRQQPIISRLISRYGVTVNIKAAMLAADENYGWFDLELQGNSEKICNSLLYLQNLGVDLIELGIAGNVQHKLSYQEFPDSPSQINQQQSPPSIMTTGTPVYQSYGDYIGQSHRLRLQLCILKDYYQTPVIFELVSRFSITVNIIAASLSANQQNDGWFDLDLWGKPQQLFACFNYLKELNLPLWLDASSLHGDIIWI
;
A
#
# COMPACT_ATOMS: atom_id res chain seq x y z
N MET A 1 1.05 -23.69 29.56
CA MET A 1 1.50 -22.92 28.39
C MET A 1 0.53 -23.20 27.25
N PHE A 2 -0.39 -22.29 26.96
CA PHE A 2 -1.31 -22.44 25.83
C PHE A 2 -0.66 -21.81 24.61
N SER A 3 -0.25 -22.63 23.63
CA SER A 3 0.13 -22.14 22.31
C SER A 3 -1.13 -21.59 21.63
N HIS A 4 -1.19 -20.28 21.40
CA HIS A 4 -2.15 -19.70 20.47
C HIS A 4 -1.80 -20.17 19.06
N LYS A 5 -2.43 -21.28 18.65
CA LYS A 5 -2.47 -21.69 17.25
C LYS A 5 -3.33 -20.65 16.54
N SER A 6 -2.71 -19.69 15.86
CA SER A 6 -3.42 -18.69 15.05
C SER A 6 -4.27 -19.43 14.02
N SER A 7 -5.59 -19.29 14.12
CA SER A 7 -6.51 -19.89 13.14
C SER A 7 -6.14 -19.40 11.74
N PRO A 8 -6.07 -20.29 10.73
CA PRO A 8 -5.82 -19.88 9.35
C PRO A 8 -6.87 -18.85 8.97
N THR A 9 -6.42 -17.64 8.66
CA THR A 9 -7.34 -16.54 8.35
C THR A 9 -7.66 -16.57 6.88
N THR A 10 -8.93 -16.76 6.57
CA THR A 10 -9.42 -16.81 5.20
C THR A 10 -9.26 -15.44 4.51
N PRO A 11 -8.66 -15.38 3.30
CA PRO A 11 -8.60 -14.15 2.54
C PRO A 11 -9.98 -13.59 2.21
N VAL A 12 -10.09 -12.26 2.17
CA VAL A 12 -11.29 -11.53 1.77
C VAL A 12 -11.00 -10.81 0.47
N ASP A 13 -11.74 -11.17 -0.57
CA ASP A 13 -11.69 -10.50 -1.86
C ASP A 13 -12.65 -9.31 -1.86
N SER A 14 -12.18 -8.17 -2.37
CA SER A 14 -13.02 -7.00 -2.52
C SER A 14 -12.68 -6.22 -3.78
N ARG A 15 -13.72 -5.81 -4.52
CA ARG A 15 -13.60 -4.79 -5.56
C ARG A 15 -13.92 -3.44 -4.97
N ILE A 16 -12.98 -2.51 -5.07
CA ILE A 16 -13.15 -1.13 -4.62
C ILE A 16 -13.12 -0.17 -5.82
N ARG A 17 -13.96 0.86 -5.79
CA ARG A 17 -13.95 1.95 -6.77
C ARG A 17 -13.36 3.19 -6.14
N ILE A 18 -12.30 3.72 -6.74
CA ILE A 18 -11.65 4.95 -6.26
C ILE A 18 -12.23 6.14 -7.03
N PRO A 19 -12.94 7.06 -6.36
CA PRO A 19 -13.34 8.33 -6.96
C PRO A 19 -12.13 9.15 -7.42
N GLN A 20 -12.28 9.93 -8.49
CA GLN A 20 -11.19 10.73 -9.07
C GLN A 20 -10.48 11.64 -8.04
N HIS A 21 -11.21 12.23 -7.10
CA HIS A 21 -10.65 13.13 -6.08
C HIS A 21 -9.77 12.41 -5.04
N TYR A 22 -9.79 11.07 -5.02
CA TYR A 22 -8.94 10.24 -4.18
C TYR A 22 -7.69 9.69 -4.89
N ARG A 23 -7.48 9.96 -6.19
CA ARG A 23 -6.30 9.45 -6.94
C ARG A 23 -4.95 9.89 -6.39
N GLN A 24 -4.91 11.06 -5.77
CA GLN A 24 -3.68 11.58 -5.16
C GLN A 24 -3.50 11.13 -3.70
N GLN A 25 -4.40 10.28 -3.21
CA GLN A 25 -4.37 9.80 -1.84
C GLN A 25 -3.90 8.34 -1.78
N PRO A 26 -2.95 8.02 -0.89
CA PRO A 26 -2.35 6.69 -0.79
C PRO A 26 -3.29 5.71 -0.06
N ILE A 27 -4.48 5.45 -0.60
CA ILE A 27 -5.53 4.65 0.03
C ILE A 27 -5.01 3.24 0.36
N ILE A 28 -4.41 2.57 -0.61
CA ILE A 28 -3.87 1.20 -0.43
C ILE A 28 -2.76 1.18 0.63
N SER A 29 -1.82 2.13 0.58
CA SER A 29 -0.76 2.21 1.59
C SER A 29 -1.32 2.49 3.00
N ARG A 30 -2.42 3.22 3.14
CA ARG A 30 -3.10 3.41 4.43
C ARG A 30 -3.76 2.12 4.92
N LEU A 31 -4.33 1.27 4.06
CA LEU A 31 -4.81 -0.07 4.46
C LEU A 31 -3.70 -0.89 5.10
N ILE A 32 -2.51 -0.86 4.49
CA ILE A 32 -1.35 -1.62 4.93
C ILE A 32 -0.76 -1.04 6.22
N SER A 33 -0.37 0.24 6.20
CA SER A 33 0.38 0.88 7.29
C SER A 33 -0.46 1.17 8.54
N ARG A 34 -1.74 1.55 8.37
CA ARG A 34 -2.59 1.94 9.50
C ARG A 34 -3.40 0.79 10.06
N TYR A 35 -3.89 -0.11 9.20
CA TYR A 35 -4.75 -1.22 9.62
C TYR A 35 -4.02 -2.57 9.66
N GLY A 36 -2.78 -2.63 9.16
CA GLY A 36 -1.94 -3.82 9.25
C GLY A 36 -2.50 -5.02 8.50
N VAL A 37 -3.22 -4.74 7.40
CA VAL A 37 -3.80 -5.73 6.47
C VAL A 37 -2.81 -5.99 5.35
N THR A 38 -2.59 -7.26 5.02
CA THR A 38 -1.88 -7.63 3.80
C THR A 38 -2.81 -7.40 2.63
N VAL A 39 -2.35 -6.64 1.64
CA VAL A 39 -3.12 -6.31 0.44
C VAL A 39 -2.39 -6.86 -0.77
N ASN A 40 -3.02 -7.80 -1.48
CA ASN A 40 -2.62 -8.17 -2.83
C ASN A 40 -3.58 -7.53 -3.83
N ILE A 41 -3.05 -6.99 -4.94
CA ILE A 41 -3.86 -6.39 -6.01
C ILE A 41 -3.95 -7.43 -7.13
N LYS A 42 -5.14 -8.00 -7.35
CA LYS A 42 -5.37 -9.08 -8.34
C LYS A 42 -5.74 -8.57 -9.71
N ALA A 43 -6.35 -7.39 -9.77
CA ALA A 43 -6.64 -6.67 -11.00
C ALA A 43 -6.82 -5.17 -10.68
N ALA A 44 -6.57 -4.31 -11.67
CA ALA A 44 -6.66 -2.87 -11.49
C ALA A 44 -6.89 -2.16 -12.83
N MET A 45 -7.67 -1.09 -12.77
CA MET A 45 -7.76 -0.10 -13.83
C MET A 45 -7.87 1.27 -13.18
N LEU A 46 -6.83 2.07 -13.37
CA LEU A 46 -6.80 3.45 -12.92
C LEU A 46 -6.13 4.27 -14.01
N ALA A 47 -6.94 4.92 -14.84
CA ALA A 47 -6.48 5.84 -15.87
C ALA A 47 -6.62 7.29 -15.42
N ALA A 48 -5.84 8.20 -16.01
CA ALA A 48 -5.82 9.61 -15.62
C ALA A 48 -7.09 10.38 -16.04
N ASP A 49 -7.76 9.92 -17.10
CA ASP A 49 -8.87 10.57 -17.80
C ASP A 49 -10.25 10.00 -17.47
N GLU A 50 -10.32 8.85 -16.78
CA GLU A 50 -11.60 8.28 -16.36
C GLU A 50 -12.19 9.02 -15.15
N ASN A 51 -13.51 8.91 -14.93
CA ASN A 51 -14.17 9.50 -13.75
C ASN A 51 -13.90 8.71 -12.45
N TYR A 52 -13.44 7.48 -12.58
CA TYR A 52 -13.13 6.58 -11.47
C TYR A 52 -12.08 5.56 -11.90
N GLY A 53 -11.40 4.95 -10.94
CA GLY A 53 -10.67 3.70 -11.17
C GLY A 53 -11.18 2.60 -10.25
N TRP A 54 -10.71 1.39 -10.42
CA TRP A 54 -11.06 0.27 -9.56
C TRP A 54 -9.86 -0.64 -9.31
N PHE A 55 -9.93 -1.34 -8.17
CA PHE A 55 -8.96 -2.36 -7.78
C PHE A 55 -9.71 -3.59 -7.27
N ASP A 56 -9.30 -4.77 -7.74
CA ASP A 56 -9.63 -6.05 -7.12
C ASP A 56 -8.53 -6.38 -6.13
N LEU A 57 -8.91 -6.41 -4.86
CA LEU A 57 -8.02 -6.65 -3.75
C LEU A 57 -8.29 -8.03 -3.17
N GLU A 58 -7.23 -8.72 -2.78
CA GLU A 58 -7.30 -9.79 -1.79
C GLU A 58 -6.69 -9.25 -0.49
N LEU A 59 -7.49 -9.28 0.58
CA LEU A 59 -7.15 -8.77 1.89
C LEU A 59 -6.92 -9.93 2.85
N GLN A 60 -5.78 -9.94 3.54
CA GLN A 60 -5.47 -10.95 4.55
C GLN A 60 -5.07 -10.29 5.87
N GLY A 61 -5.49 -10.90 6.98
CA GLY A 61 -5.30 -10.38 8.33
C GLY A 61 -6.45 -10.82 9.22
N ASN A 62 -6.31 -10.66 10.54
CA ASN A 62 -7.38 -11.03 11.46
C ASN A 62 -8.69 -10.26 11.16
N SER A 63 -9.82 -10.81 11.60
CA SER A 63 -11.15 -10.27 11.29
C SER A 63 -11.32 -8.80 11.72
N GLU A 64 -10.74 -8.41 12.85
CA GLU A 64 -10.76 -7.04 13.35
C GLU A 64 -10.05 -6.07 12.39
N LYS A 65 -8.83 -6.40 11.95
CA LYS A 65 -8.06 -5.58 11.01
C LYS A 65 -8.77 -5.44 9.68
N ILE A 66 -9.31 -6.53 9.15
CA ILE A 66 -10.10 -6.53 7.90
C ILE A 66 -11.32 -5.62 8.06
N CYS A 67 -12.11 -5.81 9.12
CA CYS A 67 -13.30 -5.00 9.40
C CYS A 67 -12.96 -3.50 9.49
N ASN A 68 -11.95 -3.13 10.28
CA ASN A 68 -11.51 -1.75 10.44
C ASN A 68 -11.03 -1.13 9.11
N SER A 69 -10.36 -1.92 8.27
CA SER A 69 -9.89 -1.49 6.96
C SER A 69 -11.04 -1.22 5.97
N LEU A 70 -12.08 -2.07 5.98
CA LEU A 70 -13.28 -1.90 5.14
C LEU A 70 -14.12 -0.71 5.61
N LEU A 71 -14.28 -0.54 6.93
CA LEU A 71 -14.97 0.61 7.51
C LEU A 71 -14.27 1.92 7.15
N TYR A 72 -12.94 1.93 7.15
CA TYR A 72 -12.17 3.08 6.69
C TYR A 72 -12.44 3.45 5.23
N LEU A 73 -12.52 2.46 4.33
CA LEU A 73 -12.86 2.70 2.93
C LEU A 73 -14.26 3.29 2.79
N GLN A 74 -15.24 2.74 3.51
CA GLN A 74 -16.61 3.25 3.54
C GLN A 74 -16.67 4.70 4.05
N ASN A 75 -15.96 5.01 5.14
CA ASN A 75 -15.93 6.36 5.71
C ASN A 75 -15.25 7.38 4.79
N LEU A 76 -14.38 6.94 3.88
CA LEU A 76 -13.85 7.77 2.81
C LEU A 76 -14.81 7.92 1.63
N GLY A 77 -15.95 7.23 1.59
CA GLY A 77 -16.81 7.20 0.42
C GLY A 77 -16.18 6.47 -0.77
N VAL A 78 -15.27 5.52 -0.52
CA VAL A 78 -14.79 4.57 -1.53
C VAL A 78 -15.87 3.49 -1.69
N ASP A 79 -16.37 3.30 -2.91
CA ASP A 79 -17.43 2.30 -3.14
C ASP A 79 -16.87 0.88 -3.02
N LEU A 80 -17.44 0.08 -2.13
CA LEU A 80 -17.20 -1.36 -2.05
C LEU A 80 -18.21 -2.07 -2.97
N ILE A 81 -17.78 -2.45 -4.17
CA ILE A 81 -18.65 -3.03 -5.21
C ILE A 81 -18.91 -4.50 -4.95
N GLU A 82 -17.85 -5.25 -4.62
CA GLU A 82 -17.91 -6.67 -4.32
C GLU A 82 -17.13 -6.96 -3.04
N LEU A 83 -17.65 -7.89 -2.25
CA LEU A 83 -17.00 -8.42 -1.06
C LEU A 83 -17.30 -9.92 -1.01
N GLY A 84 -16.25 -10.73 -1.12
CA GLY A 84 -16.30 -12.18 -1.05
C GLY A 84 -15.32 -12.69 -0.02
N ILE A 85 -15.79 -13.42 0.98
CA ILE A 85 -14.91 -14.20 1.84
C ILE A 85 -14.63 -15.50 1.09
N ALA A 86 -13.36 -15.92 0.98
CA ALA A 86 -12.99 -17.19 0.35
C ALA A 86 -13.49 -18.40 1.19
N GLY A 87 -14.80 -18.61 1.22
CA GLY A 87 -15.49 -19.49 2.16
C GLY A 87 -16.87 -18.96 2.52
N ASN A 88 -17.76 -18.89 1.52
CA ASN A 88 -19.20 -18.63 1.59
C ASN A 88 -19.68 -17.19 1.92
N VAL A 89 -20.65 -16.76 1.12
CA VAL A 89 -21.57 -15.60 1.22
C VAL A 89 -21.11 -14.31 0.52
N GLN A 90 -21.70 -14.05 -0.66
CA GLN A 90 -21.83 -12.73 -1.28
C GLN A 90 -22.68 -11.84 -0.37
N HIS A 91 -22.05 -10.95 0.40
CA HIS A 91 -22.78 -9.96 1.17
C HIS A 91 -22.83 -8.65 0.38
N LYS A 92 -23.98 -8.38 -0.24
CA LYS A 92 -24.26 -7.08 -0.87
C LYS A 92 -24.51 -6.08 0.27
N LEU A 93 -23.53 -5.26 0.61
CA LEU A 93 -23.67 -4.25 1.66
C LEU A 93 -24.66 -3.17 1.20
N SER A 94 -25.86 -3.21 1.76
CA SER A 94 -26.82 -2.10 1.72
C SER A 94 -26.33 -1.01 2.67
N TYR A 95 -26.13 0.20 2.17
CA TYR A 95 -25.82 1.36 3.00
C TYR A 95 -26.95 1.63 4.00
N GLN A 96 -26.62 1.67 5.30
CA GLN A 96 -27.45 2.30 6.33
C GLN A 96 -26.60 3.34 7.05
N GLU A 97 -27.06 4.60 7.04
CA GLU A 97 -26.49 5.68 7.86
C GLU A 97 -26.74 5.39 9.35
N PHE A 98 -25.77 5.76 10.20
CA PHE A 98 -25.91 5.67 11.67
C PHE A 98 -25.58 7.03 12.34
N PRO A 99 -26.20 7.34 13.50
CA PRO A 99 -26.21 8.67 14.10
C PRO A 99 -24.97 8.97 14.96
N ASP A 100 -24.88 10.26 15.33
CA ASP A 100 -23.76 11.00 15.92
C ASP A 100 -22.92 10.36 17.06
N SER A 101 -21.68 10.86 17.13
CA SER A 101 -20.55 10.49 18.01
C SER A 101 -20.79 10.61 19.52
N PRO A 102 -19.87 10.06 20.34
CA PRO A 102 -19.13 10.93 21.25
C PRO A 102 -17.61 10.69 21.37
N SER A 103 -16.94 11.83 21.56
CA SER A 103 -15.62 12.26 22.03
C SER A 103 -14.66 11.33 22.82
N GLN A 104 -13.36 11.58 22.54
CA GLN A 104 -12.15 11.56 23.41
C GLN A 104 -11.56 10.24 23.94
N ILE A 105 -10.41 9.83 23.40
CA ILE A 105 -9.25 9.36 24.19
C ILE A 105 -7.95 9.88 23.54
N ASN A 106 -7.18 10.62 24.34
CA ASN A 106 -5.86 11.15 24.07
C ASN A 106 -4.88 10.41 24.99
N GLN A 107 -3.77 9.85 24.47
CA GLN A 107 -2.51 9.72 25.21
C GLN A 107 -1.35 9.20 24.34
N GLN A 108 -0.31 10.04 24.28
CA GLN A 108 1.03 9.80 23.76
C GLN A 108 1.81 8.80 24.61
N GLN A 109 2.49 7.84 23.99
CA GLN A 109 3.69 7.21 24.55
C GLN A 109 4.69 6.86 23.43
N SER A 110 5.90 7.43 23.51
CA SER A 110 7.04 7.14 22.64
C SER A 110 7.81 5.90 23.14
N PRO A 111 8.38 5.05 22.27
CA PRO A 111 9.31 4.01 22.71
C PRO A 111 10.77 4.51 22.84
N PRO A 112 11.61 3.83 23.66
CA PRO A 112 12.96 4.28 24.02
C PRO A 112 14.05 3.91 22.99
N SER A 113 15.12 4.69 22.99
CA SER A 113 16.32 4.54 22.15
C SER A 113 17.21 3.38 22.61
N ILE A 114 17.72 2.58 21.67
CA ILE A 114 18.77 1.56 21.91
C ILE A 114 20.01 1.92 21.08
N MET A 115 21.18 1.87 21.75
CA MET A 115 22.52 2.14 21.22
C MET A 115 23.03 1.10 20.22
N THR A 116 23.84 1.61 19.31
CA THR A 116 24.48 1.04 18.11
C THR A 116 25.66 0.10 18.39
N THR A 117 25.88 -0.91 17.53
CA THR A 117 27.24 -1.31 17.10
C THR A 117 27.26 -1.75 15.63
N GLY A 118 28.01 -0.99 14.80
CA GLY A 118 28.76 -1.50 13.64
C GLY A 118 28.08 -1.53 12.27
N THR A 119 28.15 -0.42 11.51
CA THR A 119 28.06 -0.42 10.03
C THR A 119 28.85 0.76 9.43
N PRO A 120 29.32 0.62 8.17
CA PRO A 120 30.38 1.44 7.61
C PRO A 120 29.94 2.89 7.34
N VAL A 121 30.91 3.78 7.50
CA VAL A 121 30.79 5.22 7.31
C VAL A 121 30.50 5.52 5.83
N TYR A 122 29.27 5.97 5.53
CA TYR A 122 28.97 6.72 4.32
C TYR A 122 29.08 8.20 4.66
N GLN A 123 30.12 8.85 4.13
CA GLN A 123 30.42 10.26 4.37
C GLN A 123 29.47 11.18 3.58
N SER A 124 28.96 12.19 4.30
CA SER A 124 28.31 13.42 3.83
C SER A 124 26.79 13.40 3.57
N TYR A 125 25.99 13.39 4.66
CA TYR A 125 24.56 13.77 4.66
C TYR A 125 24.21 14.54 5.95
N GLY A 126 24.94 15.62 6.25
CA GLY A 126 24.77 16.39 7.49
C GLY A 126 23.42 17.11 7.61
N ASP A 127 22.77 17.44 6.49
CA ASP A 127 21.62 18.38 6.49
C ASP A 127 20.27 17.79 6.04
N TYR A 128 20.22 16.50 5.64
CA TYR A 128 19.00 15.86 5.12
C TYR A 128 18.41 14.78 6.03
N ILE A 129 18.94 14.67 7.25
CA ILE A 129 18.56 13.70 8.30
C ILE A 129 17.17 14.01 8.90
N GLY A 130 16.13 13.97 8.07
CA GLY A 130 14.75 14.14 8.52
C GLY A 130 13.73 14.43 7.43
N GLN A 131 14.17 14.88 6.24
CA GLN A 131 13.28 15.26 5.15
C GLN A 131 12.74 14.01 4.44
N SER A 132 11.41 13.93 4.30
CA SER A 132 10.77 12.96 3.40
C SER A 132 10.90 13.44 1.96
N HIS A 133 11.36 12.56 1.09
CA HIS A 133 11.48 12.80 -0.35
C HIS A 133 10.36 12.12 -1.09
N ARG A 134 10.08 12.61 -2.29
CA ARG A 134 9.15 11.98 -3.24
C ARG A 134 9.94 11.39 -4.41
N LEU A 135 9.52 10.22 -4.86
CA LEU A 135 10.07 9.56 -6.03
C LEU A 135 8.93 9.01 -6.87
N ARG A 136 8.86 9.39 -8.14
CA ARG A 136 7.89 8.80 -9.06
C ARG A 136 8.56 7.78 -9.98
N LEU A 137 7.93 6.62 -10.13
CA LEU A 137 8.40 5.56 -10.99
C LEU A 137 7.25 4.80 -11.63
N GLN A 138 7.52 4.23 -12.80
CA GLN A 138 6.68 3.21 -13.41
C GLN A 138 7.24 1.83 -13.06
N LEU A 139 6.38 0.92 -12.60
CA LEU A 139 6.70 -0.45 -12.24
C LEU A 139 5.89 -1.43 -13.08
N CYS A 140 6.56 -2.39 -13.69
CA CYS A 140 5.93 -3.53 -14.34
C CYS A 140 5.90 -4.73 -13.38
N ILE A 141 4.72 -5.17 -12.97
CA ILE A 141 4.53 -6.40 -12.19
C ILE A 141 4.34 -7.55 -13.16
N LEU A 142 5.34 -8.41 -13.28
CA LEU A 142 5.26 -9.56 -14.19
C LEU A 142 4.19 -10.55 -13.71
N LYS A 143 3.60 -11.30 -14.64
CA LYS A 143 2.54 -12.28 -14.34
C LYS A 143 2.87 -13.26 -13.19
N ASP A 144 4.13 -13.65 -13.04
CA ASP A 144 4.58 -14.58 -12.01
C ASP A 144 4.52 -13.97 -10.59
N TYR A 145 4.37 -12.65 -10.49
CA TYR A 145 4.23 -11.91 -9.24
C TYR A 145 2.78 -11.57 -8.87
N TYR A 146 1.78 -12.04 -9.62
CA TYR A 146 0.36 -11.73 -9.34
C TYR A 146 -0.15 -12.24 -7.98
N GLN A 147 0.46 -13.30 -7.46
CA GLN A 147 0.16 -13.82 -6.12
C GLN A 147 1.10 -13.25 -5.05
N THR A 148 2.05 -12.41 -5.45
CA THR A 148 3.02 -11.77 -4.57
C THR A 148 2.55 -10.34 -4.29
N PRO A 149 2.31 -9.96 -3.02
CA PRO A 149 1.78 -8.65 -2.71
C PRO A 149 2.91 -7.59 -2.74
N VAL A 150 3.42 -7.27 -3.93
CA VAL A 150 4.60 -6.41 -4.11
C VAL A 150 4.41 -5.04 -3.45
N ILE A 151 3.27 -4.40 -3.66
CA ILE A 151 2.96 -3.09 -3.06
C ILE A 151 2.85 -3.16 -1.53
N PHE A 152 2.35 -4.28 -0.99
CA PHE A 152 2.37 -4.50 0.46
C PHE A 152 3.80 -4.52 1.00
N GLU A 153 4.71 -5.26 0.36
CA GLU A 153 6.12 -5.34 0.78
C GLU A 153 6.79 -3.96 0.76
N LEU A 154 6.48 -3.13 -0.24
CA LEU A 154 7.00 -1.76 -0.29
C LEU A 154 6.64 -0.96 0.96
N VAL A 155 5.36 -1.01 1.35
CA VAL A 155 4.84 -0.24 2.49
C VAL A 155 5.25 -0.87 3.82
N SER A 156 5.06 -2.18 3.98
CA SER A 156 5.22 -2.88 5.26
C SER A 156 6.70 -3.01 5.66
N ARG A 157 7.57 -3.36 4.71
CA ARG A 157 8.98 -3.65 4.98
C ARG A 157 9.83 -2.38 5.01
N PHE A 158 9.59 -1.44 4.11
CA PHE A 158 10.42 -0.24 3.98
C PHE A 158 9.80 0.99 4.64
N SER A 159 8.56 0.88 5.14
CA SER A 159 7.85 1.98 5.82
C SER A 159 7.77 3.25 4.96
N ILE A 160 7.57 3.07 3.64
CA ILE A 160 7.31 4.16 2.70
C ILE A 160 5.81 4.28 2.44
N THR A 161 5.37 5.48 2.06
CA THR A 161 4.03 5.68 1.52
C THR A 161 4.06 5.42 0.03
N VAL A 162 3.12 4.60 -0.45
CA VAL A 162 2.92 4.34 -1.88
C VAL A 162 1.58 4.91 -2.29
N ASN A 163 1.58 5.87 -3.21
CA ASN A 163 0.39 6.28 -3.94
C ASN A 163 0.40 5.69 -5.35
N ILE A 164 -0.72 5.11 -5.78
CA ILE A 164 -0.86 4.57 -7.14
C ILE A 164 -1.56 5.63 -7.98
N ILE A 165 -0.84 6.21 -8.94
CA ILE A 165 -1.32 7.29 -9.81
C ILE A 165 -2.11 6.71 -10.99
N ALA A 166 -1.57 5.65 -11.57
CA ALA A 166 -2.20 4.90 -12.65
C ALA A 166 -1.89 3.40 -12.50
N ALA A 167 -2.81 2.56 -12.97
CA ALA A 167 -2.65 1.11 -12.91
C ALA A 167 -3.40 0.43 -14.06
N SER A 168 -2.80 -0.62 -14.60
CA SER A 168 -3.41 -1.55 -15.54
C SER A 168 -2.94 -2.96 -15.21
N LEU A 169 -3.82 -3.78 -14.66
CA LEU A 169 -3.54 -5.17 -14.30
C LEU A 169 -4.75 -6.03 -14.67
N SER A 170 -4.57 -6.98 -15.59
CA SER A 170 -5.68 -7.78 -16.11
C SER A 170 -6.10 -8.90 -15.15
N ALA A 171 -7.39 -9.07 -14.92
CA ALA A 171 -7.92 -10.12 -14.04
C ALA A 171 -7.62 -11.56 -14.54
N ASN A 172 -7.36 -11.74 -15.84
CA ASN A 172 -7.07 -13.04 -16.43
C ASN A 172 -5.60 -13.48 -16.27
N GLN A 173 -4.74 -12.64 -15.69
CA GLN A 173 -3.32 -12.94 -15.43
C GLN A 173 -2.49 -13.33 -16.67
N GLN A 174 -2.95 -12.94 -17.86
CA GLN A 174 -2.27 -13.30 -19.13
C GLN A 174 -1.15 -12.33 -19.50
N ASN A 175 -1.26 -11.07 -19.06
CA ASN A 175 -0.34 -10.00 -19.38
C ASN A 175 0.38 -9.54 -18.11
N ASP A 176 1.46 -8.78 -18.28
CA ASP A 176 2.08 -8.09 -17.15
C ASP A 176 1.23 -6.87 -16.73
N GLY A 177 1.37 -6.48 -15.47
CA GLY A 177 0.71 -5.32 -14.89
C GLY A 177 1.58 -4.08 -14.92
N TRP A 178 0.99 -2.92 -15.17
CA TRP A 178 1.68 -1.63 -15.18
C TRP A 178 1.16 -0.74 -14.07
N PHE A 179 2.06 -0.14 -13.30
CA PHE A 179 1.74 0.77 -12.21
C PHE A 179 2.59 2.02 -12.30
N ASP A 180 1.98 3.20 -12.20
CA ASP A 180 2.66 4.47 -11.97
C ASP A 180 2.54 4.81 -10.49
N LEU A 181 3.67 4.90 -9.82
CA LEU A 181 3.78 4.99 -8.36
C LEU A 181 4.44 6.32 -7.97
N ASP A 182 3.83 7.01 -7.02
CA ASP A 182 4.42 8.14 -6.30
C ASP A 182 4.76 7.69 -4.87
N LEU A 183 6.06 7.62 -4.57
CA LEU A 183 6.63 7.04 -3.36
C LEU A 183 7.15 8.12 -2.43
N TRP A 184 6.75 8.09 -1.15
CA TRP A 184 7.22 9.07 -0.15
C TRP A 184 7.92 8.38 1.01
N GLY A 185 9.12 8.85 1.36
CA GLY A 185 9.90 8.27 2.46
C GLY A 185 11.23 8.97 2.68
N LYS A 186 11.96 8.55 3.70
CA LYS A 186 13.35 9.00 3.90
C LYS A 186 14.25 8.43 2.80
N PRO A 187 15.37 9.09 2.45
CA PRO A 187 16.27 8.62 1.40
C PRO A 187 16.71 7.15 1.57
N GLN A 188 17.05 6.73 2.79
CA GLN A 188 17.46 5.36 3.06
C GLN A 188 16.34 4.34 2.83
N GLN A 189 15.08 4.72 3.12
CA GLN A 189 13.92 3.86 2.92
C GLN A 189 13.61 3.71 1.43
N LEU A 190 13.64 4.81 0.67
CA LEU A 190 13.44 4.81 -0.78
C LEU A 190 14.55 4.01 -1.49
N PHE A 191 15.80 4.15 -1.05
CA PHE A 191 16.93 3.38 -1.57
C PHE A 191 16.78 1.87 -1.31
N ALA A 192 16.44 1.49 -0.07
CA ALA A 192 16.21 0.09 0.28
C ALA A 192 15.05 -0.53 -0.52
N CYS A 193 13.95 0.22 -0.67
CA CYS A 193 12.82 -0.16 -1.52
C CYS A 193 13.24 -0.38 -2.98
N PHE A 194 14.07 0.51 -3.54
CA PHE A 194 14.53 0.41 -4.92
C PHE A 194 15.43 -0.81 -5.15
N ASN A 195 16.33 -1.12 -4.21
CA ASN A 195 17.16 -2.33 -4.30
C ASN A 195 16.31 -3.60 -4.26
N TYR A 196 15.27 -3.63 -3.42
CA TYR A 196 14.33 -4.74 -3.40
C TYR A 196 13.62 -4.93 -4.74
N LEU A 197 13.12 -3.86 -5.36
CA LEU A 197 12.49 -3.95 -6.70
C LEU A 197 13.47 -4.47 -7.76
N LYS A 198 14.75 -4.11 -7.68
CA LYS A 198 15.81 -4.66 -8.52
C LYS A 198 16.09 -6.13 -8.26
N GLU A 199 16.09 -6.58 -7.01
CA GLU A 199 16.27 -7.98 -6.62
C GLU A 199 15.14 -8.86 -7.16
N LEU A 200 13.91 -8.34 -7.22
CA LEU A 200 12.79 -9.00 -7.89
C LEU A 200 12.93 -9.07 -9.42
N ASN A 201 13.92 -8.37 -9.99
CA ASN A 201 14.13 -8.25 -11.43
C ASN A 201 12.90 -7.71 -12.18
N LEU A 202 12.14 -6.81 -11.54
CA LEU A 202 10.97 -6.18 -12.14
C LEU A 202 11.40 -5.00 -13.03
N PRO A 203 10.86 -4.88 -14.27
CA PRO A 203 11.10 -3.71 -15.09
C PRO A 203 10.57 -2.45 -14.41
N LEU A 204 11.42 -1.43 -14.28
CA LEU A 204 11.05 -0.15 -13.66
C LEU A 204 11.70 1.02 -14.39
N TRP A 205 11.01 2.15 -14.43
CA TRP A 205 11.46 3.40 -15.05
C TRP A 205 11.28 4.54 -14.05
N LEU A 206 12.33 5.33 -13.86
CA LEU A 206 12.28 6.51 -13.00
C LEU A 206 11.76 7.71 -13.79
N ASP A 207 10.84 8.45 -13.20
CA ASP A 207 10.49 9.77 -13.72
C ASP A 207 11.51 10.79 -13.20
N ALA A 208 12.52 11.07 -14.02
CA ALA A 208 13.60 12.00 -13.68
C ALA A 208 13.11 13.42 -13.39
N SER A 209 11.88 13.78 -13.79
CA SER A 209 11.29 15.09 -13.46
C SER A 209 10.92 15.21 -11.96
N SER A 210 10.82 14.08 -11.25
CA SER A 210 10.53 14.02 -9.80
C SER A 210 11.77 14.13 -8.91
N LEU A 211 12.99 14.09 -9.48
CA LEU A 211 14.25 14.30 -8.76
C LEU A 211 14.50 15.80 -8.51
N HIS A 212 13.64 16.45 -7.74
CA HIS A 212 13.94 17.78 -7.20
C HIS A 212 14.77 17.61 -5.93
N GLY A 213 16.09 17.73 -6.11
CA GLY A 213 17.11 17.53 -5.09
C GLY A 213 18.18 16.61 -5.68
N ASP A 214 19.40 17.14 -5.87
CA ASP A 214 20.53 16.44 -6.48
C ASP A 214 20.83 15.13 -5.74
N ILE A 215 20.21 14.04 -6.16
CA ILE A 215 20.64 12.69 -5.84
C ILE A 215 21.69 12.32 -6.87
N ILE A 216 22.94 12.62 -6.55
CA ILE A 216 24.08 12.13 -7.32
C ILE A 216 24.15 10.61 -7.08
N TRP A 217 23.70 9.83 -8.06
CA TRP A 217 23.96 8.39 -8.12
C TRP A 217 25.43 8.18 -8.52
N ILE A 218 26.26 7.75 -7.58
CA ILE A 218 27.62 7.24 -7.84
C ILE A 218 27.56 5.71 -7.91
#